data_AF-A0A6I2UV26-F1
#
_entry.id   AF-A0A6I2UV26-F1
#
_cell.length_a   1.000
_cell.length_b   1.000
_cell.length_c   1.000
_cell.angle_alpha   90.00
_cell.angle_beta   90.00
_cell.angle_gamma   90.00
#
_symmetry.space_group_name_H-M   'P 1'
#
loop_
_entity.id
_entity.type
_entity.pdbx_description
1 polymer ?
#
loop_
_entity_poly.entity_id
_entity_poly.type
_entity_poly.pdbx_seq_one_letter_code
_entity_poly.pdbx_strand_id
1 'polypeptide(L)'
;MTHKDKKESILPRPCNGPLYADWDVIDYVMKIKEEVKEVVEAFRLYNLNRDNDSYLHLGRELVDTITACISTLEKLGFKADDRERMYQEVNDSNAKRDGGKRFR
;
A
#
# COMPACT_ATOMS: atom_id res chain seq x y z
N MET A 1 -8.59 -9.79 35.44
CA MET A 1 -8.39 -8.74 34.41
C MET A 1 -7.66 -9.38 33.25
N THR A 2 -8.36 -9.76 32.20
CA THR A 2 -7.74 -10.31 30.99
C THR A 2 -7.27 -9.14 30.13
N HIS A 3 -5.97 -9.04 29.91
CA HIS A 3 -5.41 -8.19 28.86
C HIS A 3 -6.04 -8.68 27.55
N LYS A 4 -6.98 -7.89 27.00
CA LYS A 4 -7.32 -8.02 25.58
C LYS A 4 -6.03 -7.72 24.85
N ASP A 5 -5.37 -8.73 24.32
CA ASP A 5 -4.32 -8.57 23.33
C ASP A 5 -4.88 -7.60 22.28
N LYS A 6 -4.39 -6.36 22.28
CA LYS A 6 -4.61 -5.46 21.15
C LYS A 6 -4.02 -6.23 19.99
N LYS A 7 -4.88 -6.75 19.11
CA LYS A 7 -4.47 -7.32 17.83
C LYS A 7 -3.56 -6.28 17.20
N GLU A 8 -2.27 -6.57 17.18
CA GLU A 8 -1.27 -5.66 16.66
C GLU A 8 -1.76 -5.26 15.26
N SER A 9 -2.00 -3.96 15.08
CA SER A 9 -2.28 -3.44 13.75
C SER A 9 -1.09 -3.84 12.90
N ILE A 10 -1.28 -4.80 11.99
CA ILE A 10 -0.24 -5.21 11.05
C ILE A 10 -0.12 -4.04 10.07
N LEU A 11 0.64 -3.02 10.46
CA LEU A 11 1.09 -2.02 9.52
C LEU A 11 1.73 -2.78 8.36
N PRO A 12 1.46 -2.36 7.10
CA PRO A 12 2.13 -2.94 5.95
C PRO A 12 3.63 -3.04 6.20
N ARG A 13 4.19 -4.21 5.89
CA ARG A 13 5.61 -4.48 6.05
C ARG A 13 6.30 -4.39 4.70
N PRO A 14 7.54 -3.89 4.65
CA PRO A 14 8.32 -3.90 3.43
C PRO A 14 8.62 -5.34 3.01
N CYS A 15 8.73 -5.56 1.70
CA CYS A 15 9.25 -6.78 1.12
C CYS A 15 10.75 -6.61 0.86
N ASN A 16 11.56 -7.37 1.60
CA ASN A 16 13.02 -7.34 1.57
C ASN A 16 13.60 -8.74 1.33
N GLY A 17 12.87 -9.58 0.60
CA GLY A 17 13.35 -10.89 0.20
C GLY A 17 14.62 -10.81 -0.67
N PRO A 18 15.35 -11.93 -0.86
CA PRO A 18 16.63 -11.95 -1.57
C PRO A 18 16.59 -11.34 -2.99
N LEU A 19 15.44 -11.38 -3.67
CA LEU A 19 15.25 -10.79 -4.99
C LEU A 19 15.52 -9.27 -5.03
N TYR A 20 15.35 -8.58 -3.90
CA TYR A 20 15.45 -7.12 -3.80
C TYR A 20 16.79 -6.65 -3.22
N ALA A 21 17.73 -7.58 -2.94
CA ALA A 21 18.96 -7.26 -2.22
C ALA A 21 19.81 -6.18 -2.91
N ASP A 22 19.88 -6.23 -4.24
CA ASP A 22 20.69 -5.33 -5.06
C ASP A 22 19.91 -4.13 -5.62
N TRP A 23 18.62 -4.01 -5.27
CA TRP A 23 17.77 -2.93 -5.78
C TRP A 23 18.17 -1.60 -5.18
N ASP A 24 18.24 -0.57 -6.02
CA ASP A 24 18.33 0.83 -5.57
C ASP A 24 16.93 1.48 -5.50
N VAL A 25 16.88 2.78 -5.22
CA VAL A 25 15.61 3.51 -5.12
C VAL A 25 14.86 3.55 -6.47
N ILE A 26 15.56 3.63 -7.61
CA ILE A 26 14.88 3.72 -8.90
C ILE A 26 14.22 2.38 -9.27
N ASP A 27 14.84 1.25 -8.91
CA ASP A 27 14.24 -0.07 -9.10
C ASP A 27 12.92 -0.21 -8.34
N TYR A 28 12.90 0.25 -7.09
CA TYR A 28 11.68 0.27 -6.27
C TYR A 28 10.58 1.18 -6.85
N VAL A 29 10.95 2.37 -7.35
CA VAL A 29 10.00 3.28 -8.02
C VAL A 29 9.45 2.66 -9.32
N MET A 30 10.29 1.96 -10.07
CA MET A 30 9.86 1.22 -11.26
C MET A 30 8.91 0.08 -10.89
N LYS A 31 9.12 -0.58 -9.75
CA LYS A 31 8.17 -1.58 -9.23
C LYS A 31 6.84 -0.95 -8.85
N ILE A 32 6.80 0.19 -8.17
CA ILE A 32 5.53 0.92 -7.91
C ILE A 32 4.76 1.18 -9.22
N LYS A 33 5.46 1.59 -10.28
CA LYS A 33 4.84 1.85 -11.59
C LYS A 33 4.22 0.57 -12.20
N GLU A 34 4.90 -0.56 -12.07
CA GLU A 34 4.39 -1.87 -12.50
C GLU A 34 3.12 -2.24 -11.73
N GLU A 35 3.15 -2.18 -10.41
CA GLU A 35 2.01 -2.50 -9.54
C GLU A 35 0.78 -1.62 -9.82
N VAL A 36 0.99 -0.32 -10.07
CA VAL A 36 -0.10 0.58 -10.48
C VAL A 36 -0.72 0.16 -11.81
N LYS A 37 0.09 -0.34 -12.75
CA LYS A 37 -0.42 -0.87 -14.03
C LYS A 37 -1.24 -2.15 -13.78
N GLU A 38 -0.77 -3.04 -12.91
CA GLU A 38 -1.47 -4.28 -12.53
C GLU A 38 -2.81 -3.97 -11.85
N VAL A 39 -2.88 -2.99 -10.96
CA VAL A 39 -4.15 -2.50 -10.38
C VAL A 39 -5.13 -2.03 -11.45
N VAL A 40 -4.66 -1.28 -12.46
CA VAL A 40 -5.52 -0.80 -13.55
C VAL A 40 -6.05 -1.97 -14.38
N GLU A 41 -5.23 -2.97 -14.66
CA GLU A 41 -5.63 -4.18 -15.39
C GLU A 41 -6.60 -5.04 -14.58
N ALA A 42 -6.32 -5.28 -13.30
CA ALA A 42 -7.19 -6.00 -12.38
C ALA A 42 -8.55 -5.31 -12.21
N PHE A 43 -8.57 -3.96 -12.14
CA PHE A 43 -9.82 -3.21 -12.09
C PHE A 43 -10.66 -3.37 -13.37
N ARG A 44 -10.02 -3.40 -14.55
CA ARG A 44 -10.73 -3.65 -15.82
C ARG A 44 -11.36 -5.04 -15.81
N LEU A 45 -10.62 -6.05 -15.38
CA LEU A 45 -11.13 -7.43 -15.25
C LEU A 45 -12.30 -7.49 -14.27
N TYR A 46 -12.17 -6.89 -13.09
CA TYR A 46 -13.26 -6.81 -12.12
C TYR A 46 -14.49 -6.09 -12.68
N ASN A 47 -14.30 -4.98 -13.40
CA ASN A 47 -15.41 -4.23 -13.98
C ASN A 47 -16.16 -5.01 -15.06
N LEU A 48 -15.46 -5.87 -15.82
CA LEU A 48 -16.03 -6.74 -16.85
C LEU A 48 -16.75 -7.95 -16.26
N ASN A 49 -16.11 -8.66 -15.32
CA ASN A 49 -16.60 -9.95 -14.85
C ASN A 49 -17.52 -9.85 -13.64
N ARG A 50 -17.25 -8.90 -12.72
CA ARG A 50 -17.99 -8.69 -11.46
C ARG A 50 -18.10 -9.96 -10.59
N ASP A 51 -17.12 -10.86 -10.69
CA ASP A 51 -17.06 -12.10 -9.91
C ASP A 51 -16.12 -11.97 -8.70
N ASN A 52 -16.15 -12.98 -7.83
CA ASN A 52 -15.35 -13.00 -6.61
C ASN A 52 -13.84 -13.12 -6.90
N ASP A 53 -13.46 -13.81 -7.96
CA ASP A 53 -12.05 -14.05 -8.28
C ASP A 53 -11.37 -12.75 -8.76
N SER A 54 -12.01 -12.01 -9.65
CA SER A 54 -11.56 -10.70 -10.10
C SER A 54 -11.59 -9.65 -8.98
N TYR A 55 -12.57 -9.72 -8.06
CA TYR A 55 -12.60 -8.89 -6.85
C TYR A 55 -11.39 -9.17 -5.94
N LEU A 56 -11.10 -10.44 -5.67
CA LEU A 56 -9.96 -10.84 -4.84
C LEU A 56 -8.63 -10.50 -5.50
N HIS A 57 -8.51 -10.64 -6.82
CA HIS A 57 -7.32 -10.27 -7.58
C HIS A 57 -7.06 -8.77 -7.48
N LEU A 58 -8.07 -7.91 -7.71
CA LEU A 58 -7.93 -6.46 -7.51
C LEU A 58 -7.49 -6.12 -6.08
N GLY A 59 -8.04 -6.80 -5.08
CA GLY A 59 -7.62 -6.64 -3.68
C GLY A 59 -6.14 -6.96 -3.45
N ARG A 60 -5.61 -8.00 -4.13
CA ARG A 60 -4.19 -8.38 -4.05
C ARG A 60 -3.28 -7.34 -4.68
N GLU A 61 -3.58 -6.89 -5.90
CA GLU A 61 -2.76 -5.88 -6.59
C GLU A 61 -2.69 -4.56 -5.80
N LEU A 62 -3.78 -4.19 -5.09
CA LEU A 62 -3.78 -3.03 -4.19
C LEU A 62 -2.85 -3.23 -2.99
N VAL A 63 -2.80 -4.44 -2.42
CA VAL A 63 -1.89 -4.78 -1.31
C VAL A 63 -0.44 -4.84 -1.79
N ASP A 64 -0.19 -5.35 -2.99
CA ASP A 64 1.16 -5.39 -3.57
C ASP A 64 1.66 -3.97 -3.89
N THR A 65 0.80 -3.09 -4.39
CA THR A 65 1.09 -1.65 -4.53
C THR A 65 1.46 -1.00 -3.18
N ILE A 66 0.69 -1.27 -2.11
CA ILE A 66 1.00 -0.76 -0.76
C ILE A 66 2.35 -1.29 -0.29
N THR A 67 2.62 -2.58 -0.51
CA THR A 67 3.87 -3.24 -0.14
C THR A 67 5.06 -2.61 -0.87
N ALA A 68 4.96 -2.37 -2.18
CA ALA A 68 5.98 -1.70 -2.97
C ALA A 68 6.27 -0.27 -2.45
N CYS A 69 5.23 0.50 -2.12
CA CYS A 69 5.37 1.83 -1.52
C CYS A 69 6.15 1.76 -0.19
N ILE A 70 5.84 0.78 0.65
CA ILE A 70 6.44 0.64 1.98
C ILE A 70 7.89 0.15 1.90
N SER A 71 8.19 -0.76 0.97
CA SER A 71 9.57 -1.17 0.66
C SER A 71 10.41 0.01 0.18
N THR A 72 9.81 0.89 -0.65
CA THR A 72 10.48 2.10 -1.12
C THR A 72 10.77 3.08 0.03
N LEU A 73 9.79 3.27 0.93
CA LEU A 73 9.99 4.09 2.15
C LEU A 73 11.11 3.53 3.03
N GLU A 74 11.17 2.21 3.22
CA GLU A 74 12.27 1.59 3.96
C GLU A 74 13.62 1.82 3.26
N LYS A 75 13.70 1.65 1.93
CA LYS A 75 14.92 1.92 1.17
C LYS A 75 15.40 3.37 1.27
N LEU A 76 14.46 4.32 1.40
CA LEU A 76 14.74 5.74 1.64
C LEU A 76 15.12 6.05 3.10
N GLY A 77 15.07 5.06 4.00
CA GLY A 77 15.49 5.18 5.40
C GLY A 77 14.37 5.49 6.39
N PHE A 78 13.09 5.50 5.97
CA PHE A 78 11.96 5.70 6.87
C PHE A 78 11.72 4.45 7.71
N LYS A 79 11.82 4.58 9.03
CA LYS A 79 11.58 3.47 9.99
C LYS A 79 10.08 3.25 10.21
N ALA A 80 9.72 2.17 10.89
CA ALA A 80 8.33 1.83 11.17
C ALA A 80 7.57 2.99 11.85
N ASP A 81 8.15 3.60 12.88
CA ASP A 81 7.55 4.73 13.62
C ASP A 81 7.37 5.97 12.74
N ASP A 82 8.31 6.23 11.81
CA ASP A 82 8.18 7.34 10.85
C ASP A 82 7.01 7.10 9.89
N ARG A 83 6.87 5.86 9.41
CA ARG A 83 5.78 5.48 8.51
C ARG A 83 4.43 5.53 9.21
N GLU A 84 4.34 5.11 10.47
CA GLU A 84 3.11 5.22 11.25
C GLU A 84 2.68 6.68 11.45
N ARG A 85 3.62 7.54 11.86
CA ARG A 85 3.37 8.98 12.00
C ARG A 85 2.91 9.60 10.68
N MET A 86 3.60 9.31 9.57
CA MET A 86 3.21 9.80 8.25
C MET A 86 1.82 9.31 7.83
N TYR A 87 1.47 8.06 8.13
CA TYR A 87 0.15 7.51 7.84
C TYR A 87 -0.95 8.30 8.55
N GLN A 88 -0.74 8.63 9.83
CA GLN A 88 -1.68 9.43 10.62
C GLN A 88 -1.80 10.85 10.04
N GLU A 89 -0.68 11.51 9.78
CA GLU A 89 -0.65 12.88 9.22
C GLU A 89 -1.34 12.97 7.85
N VAL A 90 -1.07 12.02 6.96
CA VAL A 90 -1.68 11.97 5.62
C VAL A 90 -3.18 11.67 5.70
N ASN A 91 -3.61 10.75 6.57
CA ASN A 91 -5.02 10.45 6.77
C ASN A 91 -5.78 11.67 7.33
N ASP A 92 -5.24 12.32 8.35
CA ASP A 92 -5.81 13.53 8.94
C ASP A 92 -5.92 14.66 7.91
N SER A 93 -4.88 14.85 7.12
CA SER A 93 -4.86 15.84 6.04
C SER A 93 -5.91 15.52 4.99
N ASN A 94 -5.98 14.28 4.52
CA ASN A 94 -6.95 13.84 3.51
C ASN A 94 -8.41 13.93 4.01
N ALA A 95 -8.66 13.68 5.29
CA ALA A 95 -9.99 13.80 5.89
C ALA A 95 -10.46 15.26 5.98
N LYS A 96 -9.54 16.21 6.20
CA LYS A 96 -9.83 17.64 6.34
C LYS A 96 -9.87 18.38 4.99
N ARG A 97 -9.22 17.81 3.97
CA ARG A 97 -9.09 18.43 2.63
C ARG A 97 -10.47 18.63 1.99
N ASP A 98 -10.65 19.79 1.35
CA ASP A 98 -11.89 20.18 0.66
C ASP A 98 -13.16 20.10 1.54
N GLY A 99 -13.02 20.30 2.86
CA GLY A 99 -14.14 20.15 3.81
C GLY A 99 -14.71 18.72 3.86
N GLY A 100 -13.91 17.72 3.48
CA GLY A 100 -14.31 16.32 3.37
C GLY A 100 -14.93 15.91 2.04
N LYS A 101 -14.86 16.72 0.96
CA LYS A 101 -15.47 16.43 -0.35
C LYS A 101 -14.43 16.39 -1.47
N ARG A 102 -14.05 15.19 -1.90
CA ARG A 102 -13.03 14.95 -2.95
C ARG A 102 -13.54 15.13 -4.40
N PHE A 103 -14.86 15.20 -4.61
CA PHE A 103 -15.45 15.32 -5.94
C PHE A 103 -16.46 16.48 -5.95
N ARG A 104 -16.25 17.45 -6.85
CA ARG A 104 -17.24 18.45 -7.25
C ARG A 104 -17.96 17.96 -8.50
#